data_AF-K1YWD8-F1
#
_entry.id   AF-K1YWD8-F1
#
_cell.length_a   1.000
_cell.length_b   1.000
_cell.length_c   1.000
_cell.angle_alpha   90.00
_cell.angle_beta   90.00
_cell.angle_gamma   90.00
#
_symmetry.space_group_name_H-M   'P 1'
#
loop_
_entity.id
_entity.type
_entity.pdbx_description
1 polymer ?
#
loop_
_entity_poly.entity_id
_entity_poly.type
_entity_poly.pdbx_seq_one_letter_code
_entity_poly.pdbx_strand_id
1 'polypeptide(L)'
;MAKRDYYEILGLSRTASEADIKKAYRQQALQYHPDRNPGDHTAEDKFKEASEAYEVLSDSQKRQVYDQFGHSGLSGAGFQGFSGVEDIFDNFGDIFEEFFGFGGGMGGGQARRQ
;
A
#
# COMPACT_ATOMS: atom_id res chain seq x y z
N MET A 1 4.87 7.93 21.38
CA MET A 1 3.52 8.13 20.80
C MET A 1 3.09 6.81 20.21
N ALA A 2 1.85 6.37 20.45
CA ALA A 2 1.33 5.16 19.81
C ALA A 2 1.40 5.33 18.28
N LYS A 3 1.84 4.30 17.55
CA LYS A 3 1.77 4.30 16.08
C LYS A 3 0.31 4.56 15.68
N ARG A 4 0.09 5.42 14.67
CA ARG A 4 -1.26 5.75 14.17
C ARG A 4 -1.93 4.49 13.64
N ASP A 5 -3.26 4.44 13.72
CA ASP A 5 -4.02 3.32 13.17
C ASP A 5 -3.84 3.25 11.64
N TYR A 6 -3.55 2.06 11.11
CA TYR A 6 -3.39 1.86 9.65
C TYR A 6 -4.64 2.25 8.85
N TYR A 7 -5.81 2.07 9.45
CA TYR A 7 -7.08 2.52 8.87
C TYR A 7 -7.17 4.05 8.78
N GLU A 8 -6.71 4.77 9.80
CA GLU A 8 -6.68 6.24 9.77
C GLU A 8 -5.67 6.78 8.75
N ILE A 9 -4.52 6.12 8.63
CA ILE A 9 -3.49 6.47 7.65
C ILE A 9 -4.04 6.35 6.22
N LEU A 10 -4.78 5.29 5.92
CA LEU A 10 -5.42 5.12 4.61
C LEU A 10 -6.72 5.92 4.46
N GLY A 11 -7.20 6.59 5.52
CA GLY A 11 -8.48 7.30 5.52
C GLY A 11 -9.69 6.38 5.37
N LEU A 12 -9.59 5.15 5.86
CA LEU A 12 -10.60 4.10 5.75
C LEU A 12 -11.21 3.74 7.10
N SER A 13 -12.41 3.16 7.05
CA SER A 13 -13.03 2.52 8.23
C SER A 13 -12.39 1.14 8.48
N ARG A 14 -12.40 0.68 9.74
CA ARG A 14 -12.02 -0.69 10.11
C ARG A 14 -12.85 -1.76 9.39
N THR A 15 -14.03 -1.39 8.91
CA THR A 15 -14.94 -2.23 8.11
C THR A 15 -14.62 -2.23 6.61
N ALA A 16 -13.56 -1.54 6.17
CA ALA A 16 -13.19 -1.45 4.77
C ALA A 16 -12.85 -2.83 4.20
N SER A 17 -13.27 -3.04 2.95
CA SER A 17 -12.92 -4.24 2.19
C SER A 17 -11.48 -4.16 1.70
N GLU A 18 -10.89 -5.31 1.35
CA GLU A 18 -9.55 -5.34 0.74
C GLU A 18 -9.48 -4.51 -0.56
N ALA A 19 -10.59 -4.44 -1.31
CA ALA A 19 -10.70 -3.62 -2.50
C ALA A 19 -10.63 -2.12 -2.17
N ASP A 20 -11.27 -1.68 -1.09
CA ASP A 20 -11.21 -0.29 -0.61
C ASP A 20 -9.80 0.06 -0.11
N ILE A 21 -9.16 -0.85 0.62
CA ILE A 21 -7.77 -0.74 1.08
C ILE A 21 -6.81 -0.55 -0.11
N LYS A 22 -6.94 -1.41 -1.12
CA LYS A 22 -6.18 -1.29 -2.38
C LYS A 22 -6.42 0.05 -3.06
N LYS A 23 -7.67 0.50 -3.17
CA LYS A 23 -8.02 1.75 -3.83
C LYS A 23 -7.49 2.98 -3.09
N ALA A 24 -7.64 3.02 -1.77
CA ALA A 24 -7.15 4.11 -0.94
C ALA A 24 -5.63 4.21 -0.99
N TYR A 25 -4.93 3.06 -0.91
CA TYR A 25 -3.49 3.02 -1.05
C TYR A 25 -3.03 3.58 -2.40
N ARG A 26 -3.65 3.19 -3.53
CA ARG A 26 -3.33 3.78 -4.85
C ARG A 26 -3.43 5.30 -4.82
N GLN A 27 -4.47 5.85 -4.19
CA GLN A 27 -4.68 7.29 -4.16
C GLN A 27 -3.65 8.01 -3.28
N GLN A 28 -3.31 7.46 -2.12
CA GLN A 28 -2.28 8.02 -1.24
C GLN A 28 -0.88 7.90 -1.85
N ALA A 29 -0.56 6.76 -2.48
CA ALA A 29 0.70 6.54 -3.18
C ALA A 29 0.91 7.55 -4.32
N LEU A 30 -0.13 7.80 -5.13
CA LEU A 30 -0.09 8.84 -6.15
C LEU A 30 -0.01 10.25 -5.57
N GLN A 31 -0.67 10.51 -4.45
CA GLN A 31 -0.70 11.83 -3.82
C GLN A 31 0.65 12.21 -3.19
N TYR A 32 1.32 11.25 -2.55
CA TYR A 32 2.60 11.45 -1.86
C TYR A 32 3.81 10.93 -2.64
N HIS A 33 3.64 10.62 -3.92
CA HIS A 33 4.73 10.16 -4.77
C HIS A 33 5.88 11.19 -4.84
N PRO A 34 7.16 10.78 -4.76
CA PRO A 34 8.32 11.67 -4.77
C PRO A 34 8.47 12.44 -6.08
N ASP A 35 8.04 11.86 -7.21
CA ASP A 35 7.98 12.57 -8.51
C ASP A 35 7.08 13.82 -8.44
N ARG A 36 5.98 13.76 -7.68
CA ARG A 36 5.05 14.88 -7.52
C ARG A 36 5.43 15.79 -6.35
N ASN A 37 6.15 15.26 -5.36
CA ASN A 37 6.55 15.97 -4.14
C ASN A 37 8.07 15.80 -3.90
N PRO A 38 8.93 16.29 -4.82
CA PRO A 38 10.36 16.10 -4.69
C PRO A 38 10.90 16.85 -3.48
N GLY A 39 11.53 16.13 -2.54
CA GLY A 39 12.16 16.70 -1.35
C GLY A 39 11.18 17.08 -0.22
N ASP A 40 9.93 16.64 -0.26
CA ASP A 40 8.99 16.82 0.85
C ASP A 40 9.06 15.64 1.83
N HIS A 41 9.80 15.84 2.92
CA HIS A 41 9.90 14.85 4.00
C HIS A 41 8.55 14.49 4.62
N THR A 42 7.56 15.39 4.58
CA THR A 42 6.21 15.09 5.10
C THR A 42 5.49 14.10 4.19
N ALA A 43 5.69 14.23 2.87
CA ALA A 43 5.14 13.28 1.89
C ALA A 43 5.83 11.92 2.03
N GLU A 44 7.15 11.90 2.21
CA GLU A 44 7.93 10.67 2.47
C GLU A 44 7.43 9.93 3.72
N ASP A 45 7.26 10.64 4.84
CA ASP A 45 6.76 10.05 6.09
C ASP A 45 5.34 9.48 5.93
N LYS A 46 4.45 10.22 5.27
CA LYS A 46 3.07 9.77 5.01
C LYS A 46 3.02 8.60 4.04
N PHE A 47 3.87 8.60 3.02
CA PHE A 47 3.98 7.49 2.08
C PHE A 47 4.46 6.23 2.80
N LYS A 48 5.49 6.36 3.65
CA LYS A 48 5.98 5.26 4.49
C LYS A 48 4.90 4.71 5.42
N GLU A 49 4.15 5.57 6.09
CA GLU A 49 3.00 5.16 6.91
C GLU A 49 1.94 4.42 6.06
N ALA A 50 1.59 4.94 4.88
CA ALA A 50 0.57 4.36 3.99
C ALA A 50 0.99 3.00 3.41
N SER A 51 2.26 2.82 3.09
CA SER A 51 2.82 1.56 2.60
C SER A 51 2.84 0.48 3.69
N GLU A 52 3.25 0.84 4.92
CA GLU A 52 3.18 -0.07 6.07
C GLU A 52 1.73 -0.48 6.35
N ALA A 53 0.80 0.48 6.29
CA ALA A 53 -0.63 0.22 6.45
C ALA A 53 -1.18 -0.73 5.39
N TYR A 54 -0.81 -0.54 4.12
CA TYR A 54 -1.26 -1.40 3.04
C TYR A 54 -0.70 -2.82 3.16
N GLU A 55 0.57 -2.99 3.49
CA GLU A 55 1.18 -4.33 3.60
C GLU A 55 0.48 -5.18 4.67
N VAL A 56 0.08 -4.54 5.78
CA VAL A 56 -0.64 -5.20 6.87
C VAL A 56 -2.11 -5.44 6.50
N LEU A 57 -2.79 -4.42 5.98
CA LEU A 57 -4.24 -4.48 5.77
C LEU A 57 -4.65 -5.23 4.50
N SER A 58 -3.75 -5.35 3.52
CA SER A 58 -4.00 -6.08 2.26
C SER A 58 -3.87 -7.59 2.42
N ASP A 59 -3.12 -8.06 3.41
CA ASP A 59 -2.96 -9.48 3.73
C ASP A 59 -3.94 -9.85 4.85
N SER A 60 -4.84 -10.79 4.55
CA SER A 60 -5.86 -11.23 5.52
C SER A 60 -5.28 -11.81 6.81
N GLN A 61 -4.12 -12.49 6.76
CA GLN A 61 -3.45 -13.02 7.94
C GLN A 61 -2.82 -11.89 8.76
N LYS A 62 -2.09 -10.97 8.13
CA LYS A 62 -1.47 -9.82 8.82
C LYS A 62 -2.53 -8.89 9.39
N ARG A 63 -3.62 -8.64 8.66
CA ARG A 63 -4.77 -7.87 9.12
C ARG A 63 -5.39 -8.51 10.37
N GLN A 64 -5.58 -9.83 10.36
CA GLN A 64 -6.13 -10.52 11.53
C GLN A 64 -5.20 -10.41 12.75
N VAL A 65 -3.89 -10.54 12.56
CA VAL A 65 -2.90 -10.34 13.63
C VAL A 65 -2.93 -8.89 14.14
N TYR A 66 -3.02 -7.91 13.25
CA TYR A 66 -3.14 -6.50 13.59
C TYR A 66 -4.44 -6.19 14.35
N ASP A 67 -5.57 -6.72 13.89
CA ASP A 67 -6.86 -6.52 14.55
C ASP A 67 -6.90 -7.17 15.94
N GLN A 68 -6.13 -8.25 16.16
CA GLN A 68 -6.10 -9.00 17.42
C GLN A 68 -5.04 -8.51 18.42
N PHE A 69 -3.87 -8.10 17.94
CA PHE A 69 -2.70 -7.76 18.78
C PHE A 69 -2.13 -6.36 18.52
N GLY A 70 -2.69 -5.63 17.55
CA GLY A 70 -2.18 -4.34 17.11
C GLY A 70 -0.79 -4.42 16.50
N HIS A 71 -0.10 -3.28 16.48
CA HIS A 71 1.27 -3.15 16.00
C HIS A 71 2.27 -4.10 16.68
N SER A 72 2.03 -4.45 17.94
CA SER A 72 2.90 -5.35 18.72
C SER A 72 2.87 -6.80 18.19
N GLY A 73 1.74 -7.25 17.66
CA GLY A 73 1.61 -8.60 17.10
C GLY A 73 2.39 -8.80 15.81
N LEU A 74 2.47 -7.75 14.99
CA LEU A 74 3.23 -7.76 13.74
C LEU A 74 4.73 -7.91 14.00
N SER A 75 5.27 -7.14 14.95
CA SER A 75 6.69 -7.26 15.33
C SER A 75 7.03 -8.67 15.88
N GLY A 76 6.09 -9.33 16.56
CA GLY A 76 6.25 -10.72 17.02
C GLY A 76 6.18 -11.76 15.91
N ALA A 77 5.51 -11.45 14.80
CA ALA A 77 5.37 -12.32 13.62
C ALA A 77 6.53 -12.20 12.63
N GLY A 78 7.60 -11.46 12.97
CA GLY A 78 8.74 -11.22 12.08
C GLY A 78 8.53 -10.11 11.06
N PHE A 79 7.46 -9.32 11.20
CA PHE A 79 7.25 -8.12 10.40
C PHE A 79 8.17 -7.00 10.93
N GLN A 80 9.37 -6.91 10.37
CA GLN A 80 10.14 -5.67 10.39
C GLN A 80 9.65 -4.85 9.20
N GLY A 81 8.92 -3.78 9.49
CA GLY A 81 8.53 -2.82 8.45
C GLY A 81 9.76 -2.30 7.70
N PHE A 82 9.53 -1.56 6.62
CA PHE A 82 10.60 -1.20 5.70
C PHE A 82 11.74 -0.38 6.34
N SER A 83 12.97 -0.81 6.02
CA SER A 83 14.20 -0.21 6.53
C SER A 83 14.44 1.20 5.98
N GLY A 84 14.05 1.46 4.73
CA GLY A 84 14.15 2.78 4.09
C GLY A 84 12.97 3.11 3.19
N VAL A 85 12.82 4.38 2.83
CA VAL A 85 11.84 4.83 1.82
C VAL A 85 12.21 4.27 0.44
N GLU A 86 13.50 4.15 0.12
CA GLU A 86 13.97 3.50 -1.12
C GLU A 86 13.54 2.04 -1.22
N ASP A 87 13.66 1.25 -0.14
CA ASP A 87 13.15 -0.14 -0.13
C ASP A 87 11.63 -0.21 -0.34
N ILE A 88 10.88 0.78 0.19
CA ILE A 88 9.45 0.89 -0.05
C ILE A 88 9.20 1.19 -1.51
N PHE A 89 9.90 2.18 -2.08
CA PHE A 89 9.70 2.61 -3.46
C PHE A 89 10.10 1.55 -4.49
N ASP A 90 11.14 0.76 -4.25
CA ASP A 90 11.50 -0.34 -5.15
C ASP A 90 10.47 -1.47 -5.04
N ASN A 91 10.17 -1.94 -3.83
CA ASN A 91 9.26 -3.07 -3.61
C ASN A 91 7.81 -2.72 -3.98
N PHE A 92 7.39 -1.47 -3.75
CA PHE A 92 6.12 -0.97 -4.26
C PHE A 92 6.18 -0.47 -5.68
N GLY A 93 7.34 -0.08 -6.22
CA GLY A 93 7.53 0.25 -7.62
C GLY A 93 7.16 -0.95 -8.47
N ASP A 94 7.66 -2.13 -8.11
CA ASP A 94 7.30 -3.40 -8.76
C ASP A 94 5.80 -3.72 -8.61
N ILE A 95 5.24 -3.60 -7.40
CA ILE A 95 3.78 -3.80 -7.18
C ILE A 95 2.97 -2.77 -7.96
N PHE A 96 3.43 -1.52 -8.04
CA PHE A 96 2.72 -0.43 -8.70
C PHE A 96 2.84 -0.56 -10.21
N GLU A 97 3.98 -1.01 -10.74
CA GLU A 97 4.18 -1.33 -12.15
C GLU A 97 3.40 -2.58 -12.55
N GLU A 98 3.27 -3.59 -11.68
CA GLU A 98 2.36 -4.72 -11.88
C GLU A 98 0.89 -4.24 -11.87
N PHE A 99 0.55 -3.25 -11.05
CA PHE A 99 -0.82 -2.77 -10.83
C PHE A 99 -1.27 -1.63 -11.77
N PHE A 100 -0.34 -0.89 -12.37
CA PHE A 100 -0.56 0.17 -13.37
C PHE A 100 -0.07 -0.22 -14.77
N GLY A 101 0.95 -1.07 -14.88
CA GLY A 101 1.53 -1.55 -16.14
C GLY A 101 0.88 -2.81 -16.71
N PHE A 102 -0.05 -3.45 -16.00
CA PHE A 102 -0.79 -4.63 -16.49
C PHE A 102 -2.33 -4.50 -16.35
N GLY A 103 -2.85 -3.27 -16.39
CA GLY A 103 -4.29 -2.97 -16.35
C GLY A 103 -4.82 -2.20 -17.57
N GLY A 104 -3.99 -1.97 -18.59
CA GLY A 104 -4.30 -1.16 -19.77
C GLY A 104 -4.33 -1.92 -21.09
N GLY A 105 -4.69 -3.22 -21.07
CA GLY A 105 -4.59 -4.11 -22.23
C GLY A 105 -5.82 -4.94 -22.52
N MET A 106 -7.03 -4.41 -22.36
CA MET A 106 -8.24 -5.02 -22.93
C MET A 106 -8.84 -4.06 -23.96
N GLY A 107 -8.36 -4.18 -25.20
CA GLY A 107 -8.81 -3.36 -26.32
C GLY A 107 -8.27 -3.86 -27.67
N GLY A 108 -8.95 -4.84 -28.27
CA GLY A 108 -8.74 -5.30 -29.64
C GLY A 108 -8.48 -6.81 -29.69
N GLY A 109 -9.49 -7.66 -29.81
CA GLY A 109 -10.43 -7.63 -30.92
C GLY A 109 -10.11 -8.82 -31.82
N GLN A 110 -10.99 -9.80 -31.79
CA GLN A 110 -11.02 -10.95 -32.67
C GLN A 110 -10.98 -10.55 -34.16
N ALA A 111 -10.01 -11.07 -34.91
CA ALA A 111 -10.09 -11.24 -36.38
C ALA A 111 -9.24 -12.47 -36.76
N ARG A 112 -9.81 -13.67 -36.86
CA ARG A 112 -10.37 -14.28 -38.09
C ARG A 112 -9.49 -14.09 -39.34
N ARG A 113 -9.02 -15.24 -39.88
CA ARG A 113 -8.71 -15.55 -41.30
C ARG A 113 -7.56 -14.71 -41.90
N GLN A 114 -6.49 -15.31 -42.39
CA GLN A 114 -6.43 -16.17 -43.59
C GLN A 114 -5.18 -17.04 -43.56
#